data_AF-A0A2S8F9Y3-F1
#
_entry.id   AF-A0A2S8F9Y3-F1
#
_cell.length_a   1.000
_cell.length_b   1.000
_cell.length_c   1.000
_cell.angle_alpha   90.00
_cell.angle_beta   90.00
_cell.angle_gamma   90.00
#
_symmetry.space_group_name_H-M   'P 1'
#
loop_
_entity.id
_entity.type
_entity.pdbx_description
1 polymer ?
#
loop_
_entity_poly.entity_id
_entity_poly.type
_entity_poly.pdbx_seq_one_letter_code
_entity_poly.pdbx_strand_id
1 'polypeptide(L)'
;MAYNFSAEKLGEHDLQTLHGRLSKFQLIEFFPVEAADESLTLGISIPFKAMDEPRFRDELKEAMSYLISEGFQVTDLYTGSAIAADDIADLARRISA
;
A
#
# COMPACT_ATOMS: atom_id res chain seq x y z
N MET A 1 -0.54 -13.28 10.92
CA MET A 1 -1.02 -13.39 9.52
C MET A 1 -1.27 -11.99 9.02
N ALA A 2 -0.99 -11.73 7.75
CA ALA A 2 -1.05 -10.40 7.15
C ALA A 2 -1.59 -10.47 5.72
N TYR A 3 -2.22 -9.40 5.26
CA TYR A 3 -2.62 -9.24 3.86
C TYR A 3 -1.57 -8.40 3.16
N ASN A 4 -1.15 -8.80 1.97
CA ASN A 4 0.02 -8.24 1.32
C ASN A 4 -0.32 -7.71 -0.07
N PHE A 5 0.26 -6.56 -0.38
CA PHE A 5 0.27 -5.96 -1.71
C PHE A 5 1.71 -5.69 -2.14
N SER A 6 1.92 -5.54 -3.43
CA SER A 6 3.07 -4.83 -3.97
C SER A 6 2.62 -3.47 -4.51
N ALA A 7 3.51 -2.49 -4.47
CA ALA A 7 3.36 -1.24 -5.20
C ALA A 7 4.62 -0.99 -6.01
N GLU A 8 4.49 -0.87 -7.33
CA GLU A 8 5.60 -0.67 -8.25
C GLU A 8 5.51 0.69 -8.93
N LYS A 9 6.62 1.41 -9.00
CA LYS A 9 6.75 2.67 -9.74
C LYS A 9 7.99 2.63 -10.61
N LEU A 10 7.84 3.04 -11.86
CA LEU A 10 8.94 3.25 -12.80
C LEU A 10 9.35 4.73 -12.84
N GLY A 11 10.63 4.97 -13.10
CA GLY A 11 11.22 6.30 -13.20
C GLY A 11 11.60 6.91 -11.85
N GLU A 12 11.73 8.24 -11.83
CA GLU A 12 12.23 8.98 -10.67
C GLU A 12 11.31 8.86 -9.45
N HIS A 13 11.93 8.74 -8.29
CA HIS A 13 11.24 8.58 -7.02
C HIS A 13 11.98 9.34 -5.91
N ASP A 14 11.27 10.25 -5.24
CA ASP A 14 11.78 10.93 -4.05
C ASP A 14 11.56 10.03 -2.82
N LEU A 15 12.57 9.22 -2.51
CA LEU A 15 12.54 8.30 -1.36
C LEU A 15 12.34 9.02 -0.03
N GLN A 16 12.85 10.24 0.12
CA GLN A 16 12.76 10.98 1.37
C GLN A 16 11.31 11.44 1.61
N THR A 17 10.67 12.01 0.59
CA THR A 17 9.27 12.40 0.65
C THR A 17 8.37 11.18 0.83
N LEU A 18 8.63 10.11 0.08
CA LEU A 18 7.89 8.85 0.18
C LEU A 18 7.96 8.27 1.59
N HIS A 19 9.16 8.13 2.16
CA HIS A 19 9.35 7.62 3.51
C HIS A 19 8.67 8.53 4.56
N GLY A 20 8.83 9.85 4.44
CA GLY A 20 8.19 10.81 5.34
C GLY A 20 6.67 10.79 5.29
N ARG A 21 6.08 10.42 4.14
CA ARG A 21 4.63 10.24 4.03
C ARG A 21 4.17 8.90 4.59
N LEU A 22 4.80 7.81 4.17
CA LEU A 22 4.37 6.45 4.52
C LEU A 22 4.58 6.11 6.01
N SER A 23 5.60 6.70 6.64
CA SER A 23 5.87 6.52 8.09
C SER A 23 4.79 7.07 9.02
N LYS A 24 3.83 7.85 8.51
CA LYS A 24 2.70 8.34 9.30
C LYS A 24 1.66 7.27 9.57
N PHE A 25 1.64 6.24 8.73
CA PHE A 25 0.74 5.10 8.86
C PHE A 25 1.31 4.13 9.90
N GLN A 26 0.50 3.77 10.89
CA GLN A 26 0.85 2.91 12.02
C GLN A 26 0.25 1.52 11.90
N LEU A 27 -0.76 1.35 11.06
CA LEU A 27 -1.52 0.11 10.87
C LEU A 27 -1.10 -0.65 9.61
N ILE A 28 -0.20 -0.06 8.81
CA ILE A 28 0.27 -0.59 7.55
C ILE A 28 1.80 -0.55 7.57
N GLU A 29 2.42 -1.66 7.24
CA GLU A 29 3.86 -1.81 7.17
C GLU A 29 4.30 -1.64 5.72
N PHE A 30 5.22 -0.69 5.48
CA PHE A 30 5.83 -0.47 4.17
C PHE A 30 7.30 -0.82 4.24
N PHE A 31 7.79 -1.55 3.24
CA PHE A 31 9.20 -1.88 3.13
C PHE A 31 9.63 -1.94 1.66
N PRO A 32 10.85 -1.51 1.31
CA PRO A 32 11.38 -1.72 -0.02
C PRO A 32 11.59 -3.21 -0.27
N VAL A 33 11.17 -3.69 -1.43
CA VAL A 33 11.48 -5.03 -1.95
C VAL A 33 12.64 -4.94 -2.92
N GLU A 34 12.58 -3.98 -3.85
CA GLU A 34 13.60 -3.71 -4.84
C GLU A 34 13.67 -2.21 -5.08
N ALA A 35 14.88 -1.66 -5.14
CA ALA A 35 15.14 -0.28 -5.48
C ALA A 35 16.30 -0.23 -6.48
N ALA A 36 16.00 0.22 -7.70
CA ALA A 36 16.95 0.47 -8.76
C ALA A 36 16.74 1.88 -9.31
N ASP A 37 17.71 2.41 -10.04
CA ASP A 37 17.70 3.81 -10.52
C ASP A 37 16.41 4.18 -11.27
N GLU A 38 15.78 3.21 -11.94
CA GLU A 38 14.56 3.42 -12.74
C GLU A 38 13.32 2.69 -12.19
N SER A 39 13.39 2.02 -11.04
CA SER A 39 12.23 1.32 -10.49
C SER A 39 12.27 1.19 -8.97
N LEU A 40 11.11 1.30 -8.35
CA LEU A 40 10.91 1.06 -6.93
C LEU A 40 9.73 0.12 -6.73
N THR A 41 9.99 -1.00 -6.09
CA THR A 41 8.96 -1.93 -5.62
C THR A 41 8.89 -1.88 -4.10
N LEU A 42 7.70 -1.58 -3.60
CA LEU A 42 7.36 -1.62 -2.18
C LEU A 42 6.53 -2.86 -1.88
N GLY A 43 6.82 -3.50 -0.76
CA GLY A 43 5.92 -4.41 -0.08
C GLY A 43 5.03 -3.63 0.87
N ILE A 44 3.75 -3.96 0.86
CA ILE A 44 2.74 -3.40 1.77
C ILE A 44 2.15 -4.57 2.54
N SER A 45 2.36 -4.59 3.85
CA SER A 45 1.83 -5.62 4.75
C SER A 45 0.80 -5.00 5.68
N ILE A 46 -0.37 -5.62 5.75
CA ILE A 46 -1.44 -5.25 6.68
C ILE A 46 -1.57 -6.38 7.70
N PRO A 47 -1.06 -6.20 8.92
CA PRO A 47 -1.26 -7.15 10.00
C PRO A 47 -2.75 -7.34 10.29
N PHE A 48 -3.23 -8.57 10.46
CA PHE A 48 -4.66 -8.82 10.67
C PHE A 48 -5.21 -8.11 11.92
N LYS A 49 -4.42 -8.05 12.99
CA LYS A 49 -4.75 -7.29 14.20
C LYS A 49 -5.03 -5.80 13.94
N ALA A 50 -4.43 -5.23 12.89
CA ALA A 50 -4.61 -3.84 12.53
C ALA A 50 -5.93 -3.62 11.80
N MET A 51 -6.53 -4.66 11.21
CA MET A 51 -7.80 -4.57 10.49
C MET A 51 -8.99 -4.37 11.42
N ASP A 52 -8.85 -4.76 12.68
CA ASP A 52 -9.84 -4.58 13.74
C ASP A 52 -9.88 -3.14 14.28
N GLU A 53 -8.87 -2.32 13.95
CA GLU A 53 -8.80 -0.93 14.41
C GLU A 53 -9.82 -0.05 13.66
N PRO A 54 -10.63 0.77 14.37
CA PRO A 54 -11.68 1.58 13.74
C PRO A 54 -11.18 2.51 12.61
N ARG A 55 -9.94 3.00 12.75
CA ARG A 55 -9.30 3.91 11.80
C ARG A 55 -8.63 3.21 10.61
N PHE A 56 -8.57 1.88 10.61
CA PHE A 56 -7.86 1.10 9.60
C PHE A 56 -8.32 1.42 8.17
N ARG A 57 -9.63 1.52 7.96
CA ARG A 57 -10.20 1.76 6.63
C ARG A 57 -9.78 3.10 6.06
N ASP A 58 -9.78 4.14 6.90
CA ASP A 58 -9.37 5.48 6.49
C ASP A 58 -7.88 5.53 6.21
N GLU A 59 -7.08 4.87 7.06
CA GLU A 59 -5.63 4.79 6.90
C GLU A 59 -5.22 4.04 5.62
N LEU A 60 -5.86 2.90 5.36
CA LEU A 60 -5.65 2.12 4.14
C LEU A 60 -6.03 2.93 2.89
N LYS A 61 -7.18 3.59 2.93
CA LYS A 61 -7.64 4.42 1.82
C LYS A 61 -6.66 5.55 1.55
N GLU A 62 -6.20 6.25 2.58
CA GLU A 62 -5.24 7.35 2.44
C GLU A 62 -3.91 6.87 1.85
N ALA A 63 -3.35 5.79 2.41
CA ALA A 63 -2.06 5.27 1.99
C ALA A 63 -2.07 4.80 0.53
N MET A 64 -3.09 4.03 0.15
CA MET A 64 -3.21 3.48 -1.20
C MET A 64 -3.55 4.58 -2.22
N SER A 65 -4.40 5.56 -1.87
CA SER A 65 -4.68 6.71 -2.74
C SER A 65 -3.42 7.53 -2.99
N TYR A 66 -2.60 7.73 -1.95
CA TYR A 66 -1.33 8.42 -2.08
C TYR A 66 -0.39 7.68 -3.05
N LEU A 67 -0.17 6.38 -2.86
CA LEU A 67 0.68 5.57 -3.74
C LEU A 67 0.21 5.64 -5.20
N ILE A 68 -1.09 5.48 -5.45
CA ILE A 68 -1.65 5.56 -6.81
C ILE A 68 -1.46 6.96 -7.40
N SER A 69 -1.67 8.02 -6.61
CA SER A 69 -1.46 9.40 -7.07
C SER A 69 -0.01 9.73 -7.38
N GLU A 70 0.93 9.06 -6.71
CA GLU A 70 2.37 9.14 -6.97
C GLU A 70 2.81 8.30 -8.17
N GLY A 71 1.87 7.63 -8.85
CA GLY A 71 2.13 6.82 -10.03
C GLY A 71 2.56 5.38 -9.73
N PHE A 72 2.33 4.88 -8.50
CA PHE A 72 2.52 3.47 -8.22
C PHE A 72 1.35 2.63 -8.76
N GLN A 73 1.68 1.50 -9.37
CA GLN A 73 0.74 0.43 -9.63
C GLN A 73 0.69 -0.49 -8.40
N VAL A 74 -0.45 -0.50 -7.70
CA VAL A 74 -0.68 -1.39 -6.55
C VAL A 74 -1.28 -2.70 -7.03
N THR A 75 -0.71 -3.83 -6.62
CA THR A 75 -1.15 -5.18 -6.98
C THR A 75 -1.43 -6.01 -5.74
N ASP A 76 -2.58 -6.67 -5.71
CA ASP A 76 -2.93 -7.64 -4.68
C ASP A 76 -2.20 -8.96 -4.94
N LEU A 77 -1.37 -9.39 -3.98
CA LEU A 77 -0.54 -10.58 -4.13
C LEU A 77 -1.31 -11.90 -4.01
N TYR A 78 -2.56 -11.87 -3.55
CA TYR A 78 -3.42 -13.06 -3.49
C TYR A 78 -4.22 -13.29 -4.77
N THR A 79 -4.58 -12.21 -5.47
CA THR A 79 -5.38 -12.28 -6.70
C THR A 79 -4.57 -11.98 -7.96
N GLY A 80 -3.37 -11.44 -7.83
CA GLY A 80 -2.54 -10.96 -8.94
C GLY A 80 -3.12 -9.76 -9.68
N SER A 81 -4.17 -9.14 -9.14
CA SER A 81 -4.92 -8.07 -9.81
C SER A 81 -4.44 -6.70 -9.36
N ALA A 82 -4.36 -5.76 -10.29
CA ALA A 82 -4.14 -4.37 -9.98
C ALA A 82 -5.34 -3.80 -9.20
N ILE A 83 -5.07 -2.95 -8.20
CA ILE A 83 -6.08 -2.31 -7.37
C ILE A 83 -6.22 -0.85 -7.82
N ALA A 84 -7.43 -0.47 -8.23
CA ALA A 84 -7.76 0.94 -8.46
C ALA A 84 -8.06 1.64 -7.12
N ALA A 85 -7.91 2.97 -7.09
CA ALA A 85 -8.15 3.74 -5.87
C ALA A 85 -9.60 3.60 -5.36
N ASP A 86 -10.56 3.49 -6.28
CA ASP A 86 -11.97 3.35 -5.94
C ASP A 86 -12.30 1.97 -5.35
N ASP A 87 -11.52 0.93 -5.70
CA ASP A 87 -11.71 -0.43 -5.19
C ASP A 87 -11.21 -0.60 -3.75
N ILE A 88 -10.38 0.32 -3.24
CA ILE A 88 -9.81 0.25 -1.89
C ILE A 88 -10.90 0.26 -0.81
N ALA A 89 -12.00 0.98 -1.03
CA ALA A 89 -13.11 1.08 -0.09
C ALA A 89 -13.80 -0.28 0.14
N ASP A 90 -13.91 -1.08 -0.93
CA ASP A 90 -14.45 -2.44 -0.87
C ASP A 90 -13.40 -3.48 -0.46
N LEU A 91 -12.12 -3.23 -0.73
CA LEU A 91 -11.01 -4.10 -0.38
C LEU A 91 -10.89 -4.29 1.14
N ALA A 92 -10.99 -3.22 1.93
CA ALA A 92 -10.99 -3.31 3.39
C ALA A 92 -12.14 -4.18 3.93
N ARG A 93 -13.30 -4.15 3.26
CA ARG A 93 -14.46 -4.99 3.60
C ARG A 93 -14.23 -6.46 3.21
N ARG A 94 -13.58 -6.72 2.08
CA ARG A 94 -13.26 -8.07 1.61
C ARG A 94 -12.20 -8.77 2.45
N ILE A 95 -11.29 -8.02 3.05
CA ILE A 95 -10.20 -8.57 3.87
C ILE A 95 -10.62 -8.80 5.33
N SER A 96 -11.64 -8.08 5.82
CA SER A 96 -12.15 -8.18 7.20
C SER A 96 -13.35 -9.14 7.39
N ALA A 97 -13.79 -9.81 6.33
CA ALA A 97 -14.90 -10.78 6.34
C ALA A 97 -14.38 -12.22 6.35
#